data_AF-A0A660N503-F1
#
_entry.id   AF-A0A660N503-F1
#
_cell.length_a   1.000
_cell.length_b   1.000
_cell.length_c   1.000
_cell.angle_alpha   90.00
_cell.angle_beta   90.00
_cell.angle_gamma   90.00
#
_symmetry.space_group_name_H-M   'P 1'
#
loop_
_entity.id
_entity.type
_entity.pdbx_description
1 polymer ?
#
loop_
_entity_poly.entity_id
_entity_poly.type
_entity_poly.pdbx_seq_one_letter_code
_entity_poly.pdbx_strand_id
1 'polypeptide(L)'
;MRFFRFAKPCLLCHEVQADVLCAACRDDLRHVLRTGRYCACCTKSSLHTDGAAGYGELCLGCEAVPPPYQRFWASAHYISPLPELLHRWKHGRQAANARVFQWLMQENPPPWLAQCGADCILPMPVSPQRRLWRGFNQSDELAGWAARHYGLPMLPAAAVPREHRAAQSSLNREQRYDNIRQIFAPGEVVKNRKVLIIDDICTTKASISELAGSLHQSGAEAVFVWVVACSE
;
A
#
# COMPACT_ATOMS: atom_id res chain seq x y z
N MET A 1 -19.05 0.30 -32.52
CA MET A 1 -19.30 1.38 -31.53
C MET A 1 -18.06 2.26 -31.44
N ARG A 2 -18.11 3.50 -31.95
CA ARG A 2 -17.05 4.48 -31.72
C ARG A 2 -17.16 4.95 -30.27
N PHE A 3 -16.23 4.53 -29.42
CA PHE A 3 -16.08 5.12 -28.09
C PHE A 3 -15.65 6.57 -28.29
N PHE A 4 -16.58 7.52 -28.11
CA PHE A 4 -16.22 8.92 -27.92
C PHE A 4 -15.37 9.00 -26.64
N ARG A 5 -14.04 9.02 -26.80
CA ARG A 5 -13.12 9.38 -25.74
C ARG A 5 -13.32 10.86 -25.47
N PHE A 6 -14.15 11.20 -24.48
CA PHE A 6 -14.31 12.56 -24.01
C PHE A 6 -12.95 13.10 -23.59
N ALA A 7 -12.51 14.15 -24.29
CA ALA A 7 -11.27 14.82 -23.98
C ALA A 7 -11.39 15.45 -22.59
N LYS A 8 -10.41 15.22 -21.73
CA LYS A 8 -10.37 15.67 -20.34
C LYS A 8 -8.98 16.19 -20.01
N PRO A 9 -8.84 17.16 -19.09
CA PRO A 9 -7.53 17.66 -18.70
C PRO A 9 -6.73 16.57 -17.95
N CYS A 10 -5.44 16.49 -18.23
CA CYS A 10 -4.48 15.71 -17.45
C CYS A 10 -4.50 16.16 -15.99
N LEU A 11 -4.47 15.21 -15.05
CA LEU A 11 -4.48 15.54 -13.62
C LEU A 11 -3.23 16.28 -13.13
N LEU A 12 -2.14 16.28 -13.90
CA LEU A 12 -0.88 16.92 -13.54
C LEU A 12 -0.63 18.23 -14.30
N CYS A 13 -0.60 18.18 -15.64
CA CYS A 13 -0.31 19.36 -16.47
C CYS A 13 -1.55 20.08 -17.00
N HIS A 14 -2.75 19.54 -16.77
CA HIS A 14 -4.04 20.07 -17.27
C HIS A 14 -4.21 20.11 -18.80
N GLU A 15 -3.24 19.61 -19.59
CA GLU A 15 -3.40 19.48 -21.03
C GLU A 15 -4.55 18.54 -21.38
N VAL A 16 -5.30 18.89 -22.43
CA VAL A 16 -6.46 18.14 -22.90
C VAL A 16 -6.01 16.84 -23.57
N GLN A 17 -6.55 15.71 -23.11
CA GLN A 17 -6.16 14.39 -23.59
C GLN A 17 -7.28 13.35 -23.45
N ALA A 18 -7.04 12.13 -23.90
CA ALA A 18 -8.01 11.04 -23.86
C ALA A 18 -8.05 10.25 -22.54
N ASP A 19 -7.04 10.38 -21.70
CA ASP A 19 -6.88 9.60 -20.48
C ASP A 19 -6.69 10.48 -19.24
N VAL A 20 -6.44 9.87 -18.08
CA VAL A 20 -6.29 10.56 -16.79
C VAL A 20 -4.95 11.29 -16.71
N LEU A 21 -3.90 10.67 -17.25
CA LEU A 21 -2.53 11.19 -17.31
C LEU A 21 -2.04 11.13 -18.75
N CYS A 22 -1.50 12.23 -19.26
CA CYS A 22 -0.95 12.30 -20.62
C CYS A 22 0.36 11.53 -20.67
N ALA A 23 0.83 11.19 -21.87
CA ALA A 23 2.07 10.42 -22.04
C ALA A 23 3.26 11.10 -21.37
N ALA A 24 3.43 12.41 -21.58
CA ALA A 24 4.52 13.19 -20.97
C ALA A 24 4.51 13.11 -19.43
N CYS A 25 3.36 13.33 -18.79
CA CYS A 25 3.26 13.23 -17.34
C CYS A 25 3.45 11.80 -16.81
N ARG A 26 3.11 10.77 -17.58
CA ARG A 26 3.43 9.38 -17.20
C ARG A 26 4.92 9.14 -17.27
N ASP A 27 5.56 9.58 -18.34
CA ASP A 27 7.01 9.46 -18.52
C ASP A 27 7.76 10.20 -17.42
N ASP A 28 7.30 11.40 -17.05
CA ASP A 28 7.80 12.10 -15.88
C ASP A 28 7.62 11.24 -14.64
N LEU A 29 6.41 10.77 -14.31
CA LEU A 29 6.18 9.96 -13.11
C LEU A 29 6.97 8.64 -13.07
N ARG A 30 7.49 8.12 -14.18
CA ARG A 30 8.31 6.90 -14.15
C ARG A 30 9.56 7.05 -13.29
N HIS A 31 10.08 8.27 -13.07
CA HIS A 31 11.23 8.48 -12.18
C HIS A 31 10.93 8.14 -10.71
N VAL A 32 9.66 8.15 -10.29
CA VAL A 32 9.31 7.75 -8.92
C VAL A 32 9.13 6.24 -8.79
N LEU A 33 9.01 5.51 -9.90
CA LEU A 33 8.79 4.07 -9.86
C LEU A 33 9.99 3.38 -9.23
N ARG A 34 9.68 2.39 -8.41
CA ARG A 34 10.69 1.64 -7.70
C ARG A 34 11.21 0.52 -8.58
N THR A 35 12.33 0.78 -9.25
CA THR A 35 13.02 -0.15 -10.13
C THR A 35 14.36 -0.56 -9.53
N GLY A 36 14.65 -1.86 -9.45
CA GLY A 36 15.96 -2.35 -8.99
C GLY A 36 15.88 -3.44 -7.93
N ARG A 37 17.01 -3.87 -7.40
CA ARG A 37 17.08 -5.02 -6.49
C ARG A 37 16.85 -4.58 -5.04
N TYR A 38 15.79 -5.10 -4.45
CA TYR A 38 15.42 -4.79 -3.08
C TYR A 38 15.03 -6.03 -2.30
N CYS A 39 15.24 -5.98 -0.99
CA CYS A 39 14.77 -7.01 -0.08
C CYS A 39 13.26 -7.24 -0.24
N ALA A 40 12.88 -8.51 -0.30
CA ALA A 40 11.50 -8.95 -0.48
C ALA A 40 10.52 -8.54 0.63
N CYS A 41 11.03 -8.08 1.78
CA CYS A 41 10.20 -7.73 2.94
C CYS A 41 10.38 -6.29 3.47
N CYS A 42 11.59 -5.73 3.46
CA CYS A 42 11.82 -4.41 4.08
C CYS A 42 12.13 -3.28 3.13
N THR A 43 12.16 -3.53 1.82
CA THR A 43 12.44 -2.55 0.78
C THR A 43 13.84 -1.94 0.76
N LYS A 44 14.75 -2.34 1.66
CA LYS A 44 16.14 -1.88 1.62
C LYS A 44 16.82 -2.33 0.32
N SER A 45 17.54 -1.40 -0.30
CA SER A 45 18.38 -1.67 -1.47
C SER A 45 19.47 -2.67 -1.10
N SER A 46 19.77 -3.59 -2.02
CA SER A 46 20.76 -4.66 -1.84
C SER A 46 22.23 -4.17 -1.92
N LEU A 47 22.49 -2.87 -1.77
CA LEU A 47 23.85 -2.29 -1.86
C LEU A 47 24.74 -2.62 -0.65
N HIS A 48 24.22 -3.31 0.37
CA HIS A 48 24.94 -3.62 1.61
C HIS A 48 25.08 -5.12 1.90
N THR A 49 24.98 -5.97 0.87
CA THR A 49 25.34 -7.38 1.01
C THR A 49 26.37 -7.73 -0.05
N ASP A 50 27.51 -8.25 0.37
CA ASP A 50 28.53 -8.92 -0.46
C ASP A 50 27.99 -10.22 -1.13
N GLY A 51 26.70 -10.24 -1.43
CA GLY A 51 25.91 -11.34 -1.95
C GLY A 51 24.67 -10.75 -2.61
N ALA A 52 24.54 -11.05 -3.89
CA ALA A 52 23.61 -10.44 -4.83
C ALA A 52 22.15 -10.78 -4.53
N ALA A 53 21.48 -10.05 -3.64
CA ALA A 53 20.03 -10.20 -3.47
C ALA A 53 19.31 -9.86 -4.78
N GLY A 54 18.79 -10.87 -5.48
CA GLY A 54 17.82 -10.68 -6.55
C GLY A 54 16.48 -10.16 -6.03
N TYR A 55 15.60 -9.76 -6.94
CA TYR A 55 14.19 -9.58 -6.58
C TYR A 55 13.69 -10.90 -5.97
N GLY A 56 13.34 -10.88 -4.67
CA GLY A 56 12.84 -12.06 -3.96
C GLY A 56 13.75 -12.60 -2.84
N GLU A 57 14.97 -12.08 -2.70
CA GLU A 57 15.85 -12.44 -1.59
C GLU A 57 15.65 -11.51 -0.38
N LEU A 58 15.92 -12.04 0.82
CA LEU A 58 15.87 -11.28 2.06
C LEU A 58 17.23 -10.60 2.30
N CYS A 59 17.23 -9.48 3.02
CA CYS A 59 18.48 -8.93 3.55
C CYS A 59 18.77 -9.55 4.92
N LEU A 60 20.03 -9.49 5.37
CA LEU A 60 20.48 -10.04 6.66
C LEU A 60 19.58 -9.62 7.84
N GLY A 61 19.08 -8.39 7.85
CA GLY A 61 18.18 -7.91 8.91
C GLY A 61 16.81 -8.59 8.90
N CYS A 62 16.26 -8.89 7.72
CA CYS A 62 14.99 -9.61 7.59
C CYS A 62 15.15 -11.12 7.75
N GLU A 63 16.34 -11.66 7.48
CA GLU A 63 16.65 -13.06 7.79
C GLU A 63 16.77 -13.26 9.31
N ALA A 64 17.49 -12.36 9.98
CA ALA A 64 17.68 -12.42 11.43
C ALA A 64 16.38 -12.15 12.21
N VAL A 65 15.56 -11.21 11.73
CA VAL A 65 14.27 -10.86 12.34
C VAL A 65 13.20 -10.81 11.25
N PRO A 66 12.58 -11.96 10.92
CA PRO A 66 11.54 -12.03 9.91
C PRO A 66 10.33 -11.18 10.31
N PRO A 67 9.83 -10.30 9.43
CA PRO A 67 8.58 -9.62 9.69
C PRO A 67 7.39 -10.60 9.56
N PRO A 68 6.23 -10.27 10.15
CA PRO A 68 5.06 -11.15 10.16
C PRO A 68 4.28 -11.12 8.81
N TYR A 69 4.98 -11.08 7.68
CA TYR A 69 4.43 -11.14 6.32
C TYR A 69 5.47 -11.72 5.35
N GLN A 70 5.01 -12.41 4.30
CA GLN A 70 5.88 -13.18 3.39
C GLN A 70 6.55 -12.31 2.32
N ARG A 71 5.83 -11.28 1.84
CA ARG A 71 6.32 -10.35 0.82
C ARG A 71 5.78 -8.95 1.04
N PHE A 72 6.60 -7.97 0.71
CA PHE A 72 6.28 -6.55 0.70
C PHE A 72 6.65 -5.95 -0.65
N TRP A 73 5.76 -5.14 -1.21
CA TRP A 73 6.01 -4.37 -2.40
C TRP A 73 5.60 -2.92 -2.24
N ALA A 74 6.42 -2.01 -2.76
CA ALA A 74 6.05 -0.62 -2.96
C ALA A 74 6.30 -0.28 -4.43
N SER A 75 5.25 0.15 -5.13
CA SER A 75 5.32 0.48 -6.57
C SER A 75 6.20 1.70 -6.85
N ALA A 76 6.34 2.61 -5.89
CA ALA A 76 7.12 3.84 -6.03
C ALA A 76 7.96 4.17 -4.77
N HIS A 77 8.96 5.02 -4.96
CA HIS A 77 9.60 5.77 -3.89
C HIS A 77 8.70 6.92 -3.45
N TYR A 78 8.59 7.18 -2.14
CA TYR A 78 7.81 8.30 -1.64
C TYR A 78 8.60 9.62 -1.74
N ILE A 79 8.80 10.08 -2.98
CA ILE A 79 9.49 11.32 -3.34
C ILE A 79 8.59 12.22 -4.19
N SER A 80 9.01 13.45 -4.45
CA SER A 80 8.27 14.41 -5.28
C SER A 80 7.89 13.78 -6.64
N PRO A 81 6.66 14.01 -7.17
CA PRO A 81 5.60 14.87 -6.62
C PRO A 81 4.61 14.15 -5.69
N LEU A 82 4.86 12.89 -5.29
CA LEU A 82 3.87 12.06 -4.58
C LEU A 82 3.36 12.67 -3.25
N PRO A 83 4.20 13.27 -2.38
CA PRO A 83 3.72 13.87 -1.14
C PRO A 83 2.65 14.95 -1.36
N GLU A 84 2.83 15.80 -2.38
CA GLU A 84 1.87 16.87 -2.68
C GLU A 84 0.58 16.32 -3.29
N LEU A 85 0.69 15.35 -4.21
CA LEU A 85 -0.47 14.68 -4.78
C LEU A 85 -1.29 13.95 -3.70
N LEU A 86 -0.59 13.34 -2.74
CA LEU A 86 -1.22 12.64 -1.61
C LEU A 86 -1.91 13.63 -0.68
N HIS A 87 -1.28 14.76 -0.39
CA HIS A 87 -1.88 15.82 0.41
C HIS A 87 -3.17 16.34 -0.24
N ARG A 88 -3.12 16.64 -1.55
CA ARG A 88 -4.30 17.08 -2.33
C ARG A 88 -5.40 16.02 -2.36
N TRP A 89 -5.03 14.74 -2.42
CA TRP A 89 -6.01 13.65 -2.32
C TRP A 89 -6.64 13.57 -0.92
N LYS A 90 -5.83 13.58 0.16
CA LYS A 90 -6.28 13.44 1.55
C LYS A 90 -7.13 14.61 2.06
N HIS A 91 -6.86 15.84 1.60
CA HIS A 91 -7.44 17.05 2.16
C HIS A 91 -8.21 17.90 1.14
N GLY A 92 -7.91 17.77 -0.15
CA GLY A 92 -8.40 18.68 -1.19
C GLY A 92 -9.70 18.26 -1.89
N ARG A 93 -10.36 17.16 -1.47
CA ARG A 93 -11.51 16.54 -2.18
C ARG A 93 -11.24 16.20 -3.65
N GLN A 94 -9.98 16.12 -4.05
CA GLN A 94 -9.58 15.75 -5.41
C GLN A 94 -9.48 14.22 -5.52
N ALA A 95 -10.62 13.53 -5.41
CA ALA A 95 -10.68 12.07 -5.54
C ALA A 95 -10.07 11.56 -6.86
N ALA A 96 -10.06 12.40 -7.90
CA ALA A 96 -9.40 12.08 -9.15
C ALA A 96 -7.90 11.72 -8.98
N ASN A 97 -7.21 12.28 -7.98
CA ASN A 97 -5.79 12.01 -7.73
C ASN A 97 -5.54 10.54 -7.34
N ALA A 98 -6.54 9.82 -6.83
CA ALA A 98 -6.45 8.38 -6.61
C ALA A 98 -6.02 7.62 -7.88
N ARG A 99 -6.41 8.13 -9.05
CA ARG A 99 -6.07 7.51 -10.34
C ARG A 99 -4.59 7.61 -10.69
N VAL A 100 -3.87 8.60 -10.15
CA VAL A 100 -2.40 8.66 -10.28
C VAL A 100 -1.76 7.52 -9.50
N PHE A 101 -2.22 7.28 -8.27
CA PHE A 101 -1.73 6.20 -7.43
C PHE A 101 -2.11 4.81 -7.97
N GLN A 102 -3.33 4.66 -8.52
CA GLN A 102 -3.74 3.46 -9.23
C GLN A 102 -2.86 3.20 -10.46
N TRP A 103 -2.54 4.24 -11.24
CA TRP A 103 -1.64 4.11 -12.38
C TRP A 103 -0.23 3.66 -11.94
N LEU A 104 0.34 4.23 -10.87
CA LEU A 104 1.63 3.78 -10.33
C LEU A 104 1.61 2.31 -9.93
N MET A 105 0.53 1.86 -9.29
CA MET A 105 0.32 0.44 -8.96
C MET A 105 0.19 -0.43 -10.22
N GLN A 106 -0.51 0.04 -11.26
CA GLN A 106 -0.61 -0.68 -12.54
C GLN A 106 0.71 -0.79 -13.28
N GLU A 107 1.50 0.28 -13.29
CA GLU A 107 2.75 0.37 -14.03
C GLU A 107 3.85 -0.46 -13.35
N ASN A 108 3.80 -0.60 -12.02
CA ASN A 108 4.79 -1.37 -11.26
C ASN A 108 4.11 -2.26 -10.19
N PRO A 109 3.37 -3.30 -10.61
CA PRO A 109 2.72 -4.24 -9.70
C PRO A 109 3.74 -5.17 -9.04
N PRO A 110 3.39 -5.85 -7.93
CA PRO A 110 4.28 -6.80 -7.31
C PRO A 110 4.58 -7.95 -8.27
N PRO A 111 5.85 -8.28 -8.53
CA PRO A 111 6.21 -9.34 -9.49
C PRO A 111 5.73 -10.72 -9.04
N TRP A 112 5.49 -10.89 -7.74
CA TRP A 112 5.01 -12.13 -7.12
C TRP A 112 3.47 -12.23 -7.05
N LEU A 113 2.72 -11.22 -7.49
CA LEU A 113 1.26 -11.14 -7.27
C LEU A 113 0.51 -12.33 -7.89
N ALA A 114 0.88 -12.75 -9.10
CA ALA A 114 0.23 -13.88 -9.76
C ALA A 114 0.58 -15.24 -9.13
N GLN A 115 1.72 -15.33 -8.43
CA GLN A 115 2.25 -16.57 -7.88
C GLN A 115 1.89 -16.76 -6.41
N CYS A 116 1.63 -15.67 -5.68
CA CYS A 116 1.38 -15.72 -4.25
C CYS A 116 0.04 -16.38 -3.89
N GLY A 117 -0.91 -16.42 -4.84
CA GLY A 117 -2.21 -17.05 -4.67
C GLY A 117 -3.04 -16.41 -3.57
N ALA A 118 -3.04 -15.08 -3.47
CA ALA A 118 -3.86 -14.37 -2.48
C ALA A 118 -5.35 -14.70 -2.66
N ASP A 119 -6.04 -15.05 -1.58
CA ASP A 119 -7.47 -15.37 -1.59
C ASP A 119 -8.33 -14.11 -1.51
N CYS A 120 -7.82 -13.05 -0.89
CA CYS A 120 -8.55 -11.80 -0.71
C CYS A 120 -7.63 -10.59 -0.54
N ILE A 121 -8.21 -9.41 -0.78
CA ILE A 121 -7.61 -8.11 -0.49
C ILE A 121 -8.19 -7.55 0.81
N LEU A 122 -7.32 -7.03 1.67
CA LEU A 122 -7.68 -6.26 2.84
C LEU A 122 -7.14 -4.82 2.71
N PRO A 123 -7.99 -3.79 2.63
CA PRO A 123 -7.49 -2.42 2.76
C PRO A 123 -6.93 -2.19 4.15
N MET A 124 -5.84 -1.43 4.26
CA MET A 124 -5.29 -1.03 5.55
C MET A 124 -6.35 -0.31 6.40
N PRO A 125 -6.73 -0.83 7.59
CA PRO A 125 -7.74 -0.18 8.40
C PRO A 125 -7.20 1.10 9.02
N VAL A 126 -7.97 2.18 8.89
CA VAL A 126 -7.71 3.47 9.54
C VAL A 126 -8.57 3.62 10.80
N SER A 127 -8.12 4.44 11.76
CA SER A 127 -8.90 4.67 12.98
C SER A 127 -10.24 5.35 12.65
N PRO A 128 -11.31 5.11 13.45
CA PRO A 128 -12.61 5.76 13.26
C PRO A 128 -12.51 7.29 13.19
N GLN A 129 -11.69 7.91 14.03
CA GLN A 129 -11.46 9.36 14.00
C GLN A 129 -10.84 9.84 12.69
N ARG A 130 -9.86 9.09 12.13
CA ARG A 130 -9.27 9.42 10.81
C ARG A 130 -10.29 9.24 9.69
N ARG A 131 -11.13 8.20 9.76
CA ARG A 131 -12.22 7.97 8.81
C ARG A 131 -13.25 9.11 8.86
N LEU A 132 -13.66 9.53 10.05
CA LEU A 132 -14.59 10.65 10.25
C LEU A 132 -14.01 11.98 9.77
N TRP A 133 -12.76 12.29 10.12
CA TRP A 133 -12.12 13.55 9.75
C TRP A 133 -11.89 13.68 8.24
N ARG A 134 -11.56 12.57 7.56
CA ARG A 134 -11.32 12.57 6.11
C ARG A 134 -12.58 12.30 5.28
N GLY A 135 -13.61 11.67 5.86
CA GLY A 135 -14.80 11.20 5.17
C GLY A 135 -14.61 9.92 4.34
N PHE A 136 -13.37 9.45 4.13
CA PHE A 136 -13.03 8.23 3.38
C PHE A 136 -11.67 7.65 3.81
N ASN A 137 -11.39 6.40 3.40
CA ASN A 137 -10.09 5.74 3.55
C ASN A 137 -9.45 5.55 2.17
N GLN A 138 -8.26 6.13 1.96
CA GLN A 138 -7.49 6.02 0.72
C GLN A 138 -7.24 4.56 0.33
N SER A 139 -6.95 3.73 1.34
CA SER A 139 -6.65 2.33 1.16
C SER A 139 -7.88 1.53 0.73
N ASP A 140 -9.10 1.95 1.09
CA ASP A 140 -10.35 1.34 0.59
C ASP A 140 -10.52 1.58 -0.92
N GLU A 141 -10.20 2.78 -1.41
CA GLU A 141 -10.30 3.14 -2.82
C GLU A 141 -9.27 2.38 -3.68
N LEU A 142 -8.03 2.29 -3.20
CA LEU A 142 -6.96 1.52 -3.86
C LEU A 142 -7.24 0.02 -3.85
N ALA A 143 -7.65 -0.53 -2.69
CA ALA A 143 -8.02 -1.93 -2.56
C ALA A 143 -9.21 -2.30 -3.47
N GLY A 144 -10.24 -1.45 -3.52
CA GLY A 144 -11.40 -1.67 -4.38
C GLY A 144 -11.03 -1.62 -5.87
N TRP A 145 -10.12 -0.73 -6.26
CA TRP A 145 -9.57 -0.74 -7.61
C TRP A 145 -8.77 -2.02 -7.90
N ALA A 146 -7.85 -2.40 -7.01
CA ALA A 146 -7.02 -3.60 -7.18
C ALA A 146 -7.86 -4.88 -7.23
N ALA A 147 -8.88 -4.99 -6.38
CA ALA A 147 -9.84 -6.11 -6.36
C ALA A 147 -10.52 -6.30 -7.71
N ARG A 148 -11.02 -5.21 -8.32
CA ARG A 148 -11.63 -5.26 -9.66
C ARG A 148 -10.61 -5.54 -10.75
N HIS A 149 -9.42 -4.96 -10.65
CA HIS A 149 -8.39 -5.07 -11.68
C HIS A 149 -7.76 -6.47 -11.74
N TYR A 150 -7.56 -7.10 -10.59
CA TYR A 150 -6.92 -8.42 -10.45
C TYR A 150 -7.91 -9.56 -10.17
N GLY A 151 -9.21 -9.28 -10.10
CA GLY A 151 -10.24 -10.30 -9.88
C GLY A 151 -10.21 -10.94 -8.49
N LEU A 152 -9.75 -10.21 -7.47
CA LEU A 152 -9.66 -10.68 -6.09
C LEU A 152 -10.82 -10.15 -5.26
N PRO A 153 -11.45 -10.96 -4.38
CA PRO A 153 -12.48 -10.46 -3.49
C PRO A 153 -11.86 -9.53 -2.43
N MET A 154 -12.56 -8.43 -2.15
CA MET A 154 -12.16 -7.48 -1.11
C MET A 154 -12.92 -7.77 0.18
N LEU A 155 -12.20 -7.89 1.29
CA LEU A 155 -12.82 -7.98 2.61
C LEU A 155 -13.44 -6.64 3.00
N PRO A 156 -14.61 -6.63 3.66
CA PRO A 156 -15.21 -5.40 4.15
C PRO A 156 -14.32 -4.79 5.25
N ALA A 157 -14.33 -3.47 5.40
CA ALA A 157 -13.55 -2.79 6.45
C ALA A 157 -13.87 -3.29 7.88
N ALA A 158 -15.08 -3.79 8.10
CA ALA A 158 -15.49 -4.38 9.38
C ALA A 158 -14.84 -5.75 9.68
N ALA A 159 -14.21 -6.40 8.69
CA ALA A 159 -13.51 -7.67 8.89
C ALA A 159 -12.33 -7.54 9.87
N VAL A 160 -11.73 -6.35 9.93
CA VAL A 160 -10.65 -6.02 10.86
C VAL A 160 -10.92 -4.65 11.49
N PRO A 161 -11.75 -4.59 12.54
CA PRO A 161 -11.92 -3.38 13.33
C PRO A 161 -10.58 -2.89 13.85
N ARG A 162 -10.42 -1.57 13.85
CA ARG A 162 -9.27 -0.90 14.44
C ARG A 162 -9.71 -0.04 15.61
N GLU A 163 -9.20 -0.36 16.80
CA GLU A 163 -9.40 0.46 17.98
C GLU A 163 -8.80 1.86 17.79
N HIS A 164 -9.47 2.86 18.36
CA HIS A 164 -8.90 4.19 18.44
C HIS A 164 -7.98 4.29 19.66
N ARG A 165 -6.69 4.52 19.43
CA ARG A 165 -5.75 5.00 20.45
C ARG A 165 -5.26 6.38 20.05
N ALA A 166 -5.33 7.33 20.99
CA ALA A 166 -4.93 8.71 20.72
C ALA A 166 -3.44 8.77 20.35
N ALA A 167 -3.10 9.51 19.30
CA ALA A 167 -1.71 9.81 18.99
C ALA A 167 -1.18 10.75 20.07
N GLN A 168 -0.52 10.21 21.09
CA GLN A 168 0.19 11.02 22.06
C GLN A 168 1.47 11.53 21.39
N SER A 169 1.47 12.81 21.01
CA SER A 169 2.56 13.50 20.31
C SER A 169 3.88 13.52 21.09
N SER A 170 3.83 13.21 22.39
CA SER A 170 4.97 13.09 23.30
C SER A 170 5.64 11.71 23.30
N LEU A 171 5.16 10.74 22.53
CA LEU A 171 5.66 9.37 22.64
C LEU A 171 6.94 9.11 21.85
N ASN A 172 7.92 8.54 22.55
CA ASN A 172 9.15 8.05 21.98
C ASN A 172 8.88 6.84 21.05
N ARG A 173 9.92 6.33 20.38
CA ARG A 173 9.80 5.24 19.40
C ARG A 173 9.22 3.95 19.99
N GLU A 174 9.57 3.63 21.23
CA GLU A 174 9.13 2.43 21.96
C GLU A 174 7.66 2.55 22.38
N GLN A 175 7.29 3.70 22.92
CA GLN A 175 5.91 4.02 23.24
C GLN A 175 5.01 4.09 21.98
N ARG A 176 5.54 4.54 20.84
CA ARG A 176 4.84 4.47 19.55
C ARG A 176 4.63 3.03 19.07
N TYR A 177 5.52 2.12 19.42
CA TYR A 177 5.39 0.70 19.11
C TYR A 177 4.30 0.06 19.99
N ASP A 178 4.29 0.34 21.30
CA ASP A 178 3.25 -0.15 22.22
C ASP A 178 1.87 0.44 21.91
N ASN A 179 1.79 1.68 21.45
CA ASN A 179 0.52 2.29 21.05
C ASN A 179 -0.13 1.67 19.81
N ILE A 180 0.64 0.89 19.04
CA ILE A 180 0.14 0.21 17.85
C ILE A 180 -0.26 -1.25 18.17
N ARG A 181 0.27 -1.86 19.24
CA ARG A 181 -0.04 -3.24 19.62
C ARG A 181 -1.52 -3.48 19.90
N GLN A 182 -2.03 -4.61 19.41
CA GLN A 182 -3.38 -5.13 19.56
C GLN A 182 -4.49 -4.15 19.19
N ILE A 183 -4.21 -3.20 18.29
CA ILE A 183 -5.25 -2.27 17.82
C ILE A 183 -6.16 -2.90 16.77
N PHE A 184 -5.78 -4.02 16.18
CA PHE A 184 -6.56 -4.71 15.15
C PHE A 184 -7.18 -5.98 15.73
N ALA A 185 -8.45 -6.23 15.41
CA ALA A 185 -9.16 -7.42 15.87
C ALA A 185 -9.76 -8.21 14.69
N PRO A 186 -8.96 -8.87 13.85
CA PRO A 186 -9.47 -9.60 12.70
C PRO A 186 -10.46 -10.70 13.13
N GLY A 187 -11.63 -10.75 12.50
CA GLY A 187 -12.57 -11.85 12.70
C GLY A 187 -12.15 -13.13 11.98
N GLU A 188 -12.87 -14.23 12.22
CA GLU A 188 -12.61 -15.56 11.62
C GLU A 188 -12.60 -15.57 10.08
N VAL A 189 -13.11 -14.53 9.42
CA VAL A 189 -13.13 -14.40 7.96
C VAL A 189 -11.73 -14.44 7.31
N VAL A 190 -10.67 -14.22 8.08
CA VAL A 190 -9.27 -14.28 7.61
C VAL A 190 -8.63 -15.66 7.79
N LYS A 191 -9.29 -16.59 8.48
CA LYS A 191 -8.74 -17.90 8.83
C LYS A 191 -8.51 -18.77 7.59
N ASN A 192 -7.35 -19.42 7.55
CA ASN A 192 -6.88 -20.25 6.43
C ASN A 192 -6.88 -19.51 5.08
N ARG A 193 -6.70 -18.17 5.10
CA ARG A 193 -6.61 -17.36 3.89
C ARG A 193 -5.25 -16.71 3.75
N LYS A 194 -4.86 -16.53 2.49
CA LYS A 194 -3.74 -15.72 2.05
C LYS A 194 -4.24 -14.30 1.78
N VAL A 195 -3.90 -13.37 2.66
CA VAL A 195 -4.44 -12.00 2.67
C VAL A 195 -3.44 -11.05 2.01
N LEU A 196 -3.88 -10.28 1.01
CA LEU A 196 -3.11 -9.17 0.44
C LEU A 196 -3.55 -7.84 1.06
N ILE A 197 -2.68 -7.25 1.88
CA ILE A 197 -2.87 -5.90 2.44
C ILE A 197 -2.56 -4.85 1.37
N ILE A 198 -3.47 -3.89 1.19
CA ILE A 198 -3.27 -2.71 0.34
C ILE A 198 -3.23 -1.44 1.19
N ASP A 199 -2.23 -0.60 0.99
CA ASP A 199 -2.12 0.71 1.65
C ASP A 199 -1.63 1.82 0.70
N ASP A 200 -1.81 3.09 1.09
CA ASP A 200 -1.33 4.21 0.29
C ASP A 200 0.19 4.38 0.42
N ILE A 201 0.67 4.77 1.59
CA ILE A 201 2.06 5.11 1.87
C ILE A 201 2.54 4.39 3.12
N CYS A 202 3.64 3.68 2.97
CA CYS A 202 4.35 3.12 4.11
C CYS A 202 5.52 4.01 4.53
N THR A 203 5.70 4.20 5.83
CA THR A 203 6.92 4.81 6.39
C THR A 203 7.72 3.78 7.18
N THR A 204 7.35 3.52 8.44
CA THR A 204 8.11 2.65 9.34
C THR A 204 7.74 1.17 9.26
N LYS A 205 6.75 0.81 8.44
CA LYS A 205 6.12 -0.53 8.39
C LYS A 205 5.47 -1.00 9.70
N ALA A 206 5.51 -0.23 10.78
CA ALA A 206 5.03 -0.66 12.10
C ALA A 206 3.54 -1.05 12.10
N SER A 207 2.67 -0.24 11.49
CA SER A 207 1.24 -0.56 11.41
C SER A 207 0.96 -1.78 10.52
N ILE A 208 1.75 -1.99 9.47
CA ILE A 208 1.65 -3.15 8.58
C ILE A 208 2.07 -4.41 9.31
N SER A 209 3.22 -4.38 10.00
CA SER A 209 3.70 -5.51 10.80
C SER A 209 2.67 -5.90 11.86
N GLU A 210 2.05 -4.92 12.51
CA GLU A 210 1.08 -5.24 13.56
C GLU A 210 -0.24 -5.79 13.01
N LEU A 211 -0.74 -5.24 11.91
CA LEU A 211 -1.90 -5.82 11.24
C LEU A 211 -1.61 -7.26 10.80
N ALA A 212 -0.45 -7.49 10.18
CA ALA A 212 -0.07 -8.82 9.70
C ALA A 212 0.10 -9.83 10.84
N GLY A 213 0.69 -9.39 11.97
CA GLY A 213 0.75 -10.20 13.19
C GLY A 213 -0.63 -10.55 13.73
N SER A 214 -1.55 -9.57 13.79
CA SER A 214 -2.94 -9.81 14.21
C SER A 214 -3.67 -10.77 13.28
N LEU A 215 -3.47 -10.66 11.96
CA LEU A 215 -4.05 -11.58 10.97
C LEU A 215 -3.58 -13.02 11.19
N HIS A 216 -2.29 -13.23 11.43
CA HIS A 216 -1.76 -14.56 11.74
C HIS A 216 -2.29 -15.11 13.07
N GLN A 217 -2.44 -14.26 14.10
CA GLN A 217 -3.07 -14.67 15.37
C GLN A 217 -4.53 -15.11 15.18
N SER A 218 -5.26 -14.48 14.24
CA SER A 218 -6.61 -14.89 13.82
C SER A 218 -6.62 -16.04 12.77
N GLY A 219 -5.47 -16.67 12.50
CA GLY A 219 -5.36 -17.88 11.69
C GLY A 219 -5.18 -17.66 10.19
N ALA A 220 -4.77 -16.48 9.72
CA ALA A 220 -4.38 -16.28 8.32
C ALA A 220 -3.18 -17.17 7.95
N GLU A 221 -3.23 -17.79 6.77
CA GLU A 221 -2.17 -18.68 6.26
C GLU A 221 -0.94 -17.88 5.82
N ALA A 222 -1.18 -16.79 5.08
CA ALA A 222 -0.14 -15.90 4.61
C ALA A 222 -0.64 -14.45 4.58
N VAL A 223 0.28 -13.51 4.73
CA VAL A 223 0.05 -12.08 4.59
C VAL A 223 1.05 -11.50 3.59
N PHE A 224 0.52 -10.90 2.54
CA PHE A 224 1.29 -10.15 1.55
C PHE A 224 0.96 -8.67 1.68
N VAL A 225 1.90 -7.81 1.28
CA VAL A 225 1.73 -6.37 1.41
C VAL A 225 2.06 -5.69 0.10
N TRP A 226 1.16 -4.83 -0.35
CA TRP A 226 1.40 -3.96 -1.50
C TRP A 226 0.93 -2.53 -1.21
N VAL A 227 1.89 -1.61 -1.21
CA VAL A 227 1.64 -0.18 -1.02
C VAL A 227 1.97 0.61 -2.28
N VAL A 228 1.39 1.81 -2.42
CA VAL A 228 1.72 2.66 -3.58
C VAL A 228 3.16 3.14 -3.49
N ALA A 229 3.55 3.70 -2.33
CA ALA A 229 4.93 4.14 -2.13
C ALA A 229 5.45 3.91 -0.71
N CYS A 230 6.77 3.86 -0.56
CA CYS A 230 7.44 3.75 0.73
C CYS A 230 8.48 4.87 0.88
N SER A 231 8.55 5.49 2.06
CA SER A 231 9.72 6.30 2.43
C SER A 231 10.85 5.38 2.86
N GLU A 232 12.08 5.71 2.49
CA GLU A 232 13.29 5.04 2.99
C GLU A 232 13.72 5.59 4.36
#